data_AF-A0AAU3NKV0-F1
#
_entry.id   AF-A0AAU3NKV0-F1
#
_cell.length_a   1.000
_cell.length_b   1.000
_cell.length_c   1.000
_cell.angle_alpha   90.00
_cell.angle_beta   90.00
_cell.angle_gamma   90.00
#
_symmetry.space_group_name_H-M   'P 1'
#
loop_
_entity.id
_entity.type
_entity.pdbx_description
1 polymer ?
#
loop_
_entity_poly.entity_id
_entity_poly.type
_entity_poly.pdbx_seq_one_letter_code
_entity_poly.pdbx_strand_id
1 'polypeptide(L)'
;MKELQDGITRLLPDVVKAEIEPESCPTWLRRPGQIECAGMWETVAAIYGALTGLVLPEQAPSRERRSLDVLLTYENGQQQILEVDEKQHFTAARALTLECYPAGVKLGFDASRWMASSIPSDERSDSSRRIRSD
;
A
#
# COMPACT_ATOMS: atom_id res chain seq x y z
N MET A 1 8.51 12.31 -12.10
CA MET A 1 7.63 11.26 -11.56
C MET A 1 7.74 10.00 -12.40
N LYS A 2 7.26 9.99 -13.66
CA LYS A 2 7.34 8.78 -14.51
C LYS A 2 8.77 8.23 -14.69
N GLU A 3 9.77 9.11 -14.78
CA GLU A 3 11.16 8.72 -15.07
C GLU A 3 11.79 7.74 -14.06
N LEU A 4 11.50 7.86 -12.75
CA LEU A 4 12.06 6.94 -11.74
C LEU A 4 11.39 5.58 -11.80
N GLN A 5 10.05 5.56 -11.87
CA GLN A 5 9.27 4.34 -12.05
C GLN A 5 9.65 3.63 -13.35
N ASP A 6 9.72 4.36 -14.47
CA ASP A 6 10.14 3.83 -15.77
C ASP A 6 11.57 3.26 -15.69
N GLY A 7 12.46 3.95 -14.98
CA GLY A 7 13.83 3.50 -14.74
C GLY A 7 13.90 2.19 -13.95
N ILE A 8 13.16 2.09 -12.85
CA ILE A 8 13.08 0.87 -12.04
C ILE A 8 12.46 -0.28 -12.85
N THR A 9 11.31 -0.04 -13.48
CA THR A 9 10.59 -1.02 -14.30
C THR A 9 11.47 -1.57 -15.41
N ARG A 10 12.27 -0.72 -16.07
CA ARG A 10 13.22 -1.13 -17.11
C ARG A 10 14.31 -2.08 -16.59
N LEU A 11 14.71 -1.96 -15.33
CA LEU A 11 15.75 -2.80 -14.73
C LEU A 11 15.20 -4.12 -14.17
N LEU A 12 13.88 -4.23 -13.96
CA LEU A 12 13.26 -5.44 -13.38
C LEU A 12 13.61 -6.74 -14.12
N PRO A 13 13.59 -6.82 -15.46
CA PRO A 13 13.92 -8.06 -16.17
C PRO A 13 15.32 -8.62 -15.85
N ASP A 14 16.25 -7.76 -15.44
CA ASP A 14 17.63 -8.16 -15.12
C ASP A 14 17.79 -8.64 -13.67
N VAL A 15 16.83 -8.32 -12.78
CA VAL A 15 16.94 -8.56 -11.33
C VAL A 15 15.92 -9.56 -10.78
N VAL A 16 14.81 -9.78 -11.47
CA VAL A 16 13.79 -10.76 -11.07
C VAL A 16 13.54 -11.81 -12.14
N LYS A 17 13.26 -13.04 -11.69
CA LYS A 17 12.80 -14.14 -12.55
C LYS A 17 11.28 -14.26 -12.45
N ALA A 18 10.59 -13.29 -13.05
CA ALA A 18 9.14 -13.21 -13.07
C ALA A 18 8.66 -12.65 -14.42
N GLU A 19 7.43 -12.97 -14.80
CA GLU A 19 6.70 -12.19 -15.78
C GLU A 19 6.37 -10.82 -15.18
N ILE A 20 6.56 -9.75 -15.97
CA ILE A 20 6.46 -8.36 -15.52
C ILE A 20 5.36 -7.68 -16.33
N GLU A 21 4.30 -7.24 -15.65
CA GLU A 21 3.21 -6.47 -16.24
C GLU A 21 3.19 -5.05 -15.66
N PRO A 22 3.74 -4.04 -16.35
CA PRO A 22 3.70 -2.65 -15.90
C PRO A 22 2.33 -2.01 -16.11
N GLU A 23 1.98 -1.03 -15.29
CA GLU A 23 0.72 -0.27 -15.35
C GLU A 23 -0.53 -1.19 -15.40
N SER A 24 -0.47 -2.34 -14.75
CA SER A 24 -1.51 -3.40 -14.82
C SER A 24 -2.56 -3.26 -13.72
N CYS A 25 -3.78 -3.70 -14.02
CA CYS A 25 -4.86 -3.80 -13.03
C CYS A 25 -5.53 -5.19 -13.14
N PRO A 26 -5.14 -6.13 -12.26
CA PRO A 26 -5.77 -7.43 -12.16
C PRO A 26 -7.28 -7.32 -12.04
N THR A 27 -8.02 -8.24 -12.66
CA THR A 27 -9.49 -8.18 -12.70
C THR A 27 -10.12 -8.04 -11.32
N TRP A 28 -9.58 -8.76 -10.31
CA TRP A 28 -10.07 -8.70 -8.93
C TRP A 28 -9.87 -7.31 -8.29
N LEU A 29 -8.87 -6.53 -8.72
CA LEU A 29 -8.59 -5.20 -8.20
C LEU A 29 -9.30 -4.07 -8.96
N ARG A 30 -9.96 -4.38 -10.09
CA ARG A 30 -10.71 -3.37 -10.85
C ARG A 30 -11.90 -2.82 -10.08
N ARG A 31 -12.57 -3.69 -9.31
CA ARG A 31 -13.74 -3.35 -8.48
C ARG A 31 -13.75 -4.20 -7.22
N PRO A 32 -12.78 -4.01 -6.32
CA PRO A 32 -12.73 -4.80 -5.11
C PRO A 32 -13.96 -4.47 -4.26
N GLY A 33 -14.66 -5.51 -3.84
CA GLY A 33 -15.73 -5.44 -2.86
C GLY A 33 -15.49 -6.46 -1.75
N GLN A 34 -16.56 -6.76 -1.02
CA GLN A 34 -16.49 -7.74 0.07
C GLN A 34 -16.02 -9.12 -0.38
N ILE A 35 -16.44 -9.56 -1.57
CA ILE A 35 -16.08 -10.86 -2.12
C ILE A 35 -14.58 -10.92 -2.43
N GLU A 36 -14.05 -9.91 -3.13
CA GLU A 36 -12.64 -9.88 -3.54
C GLU A 36 -11.70 -9.66 -2.35
N CYS A 37 -12.10 -8.87 -1.37
CA CYS A 37 -11.34 -8.65 -0.14
C CYS A 37 -11.39 -9.85 0.82
N ALA A 38 -12.42 -10.70 0.70
CA ALA A 38 -12.62 -11.90 1.52
C ALA A 38 -12.35 -11.64 3.02
N GLY A 39 -11.45 -12.40 3.65
CA GLY A 39 -11.11 -12.27 5.07
C GLY A 39 -10.44 -10.96 5.47
N MET A 40 -10.05 -10.12 4.50
CA MET A 40 -9.49 -8.78 4.75
C MET A 40 -10.54 -7.67 4.67
N TRP A 41 -11.81 -7.98 4.36
CA TRP A 41 -12.86 -6.97 4.20
C TRP A 41 -12.98 -6.02 5.39
N GLU A 42 -13.01 -6.55 6.62
CA GLU A 42 -13.12 -5.74 7.84
C GLU A 42 -11.94 -4.79 8.02
N THR A 43 -10.73 -5.25 7.67
CA THR A 43 -9.53 -4.41 7.69
C THR A 43 -9.62 -3.28 6.66
N VAL A 44 -10.03 -3.59 5.43
CA VAL A 44 -10.18 -2.61 4.35
C VAL A 44 -11.25 -1.58 4.70
N ALA A 45 -12.38 -2.02 5.28
CA ALA A 45 -13.44 -1.15 5.75
C ALA A 45 -12.98 -0.25 6.91
N ALA A 46 -12.21 -0.78 7.86
CA ALA A 46 -11.63 -0.01 8.96
C ALA A 46 -10.66 1.06 8.46
N ILE A 47 -9.75 0.71 7.54
CA ILE A 47 -8.84 1.67 6.89
C ILE A 47 -9.64 2.78 6.20
N TYR A 48 -10.63 2.41 5.39
CA TYR A 48 -11.47 3.39 4.68
C TYR A 48 -12.19 4.32 5.65
N GLY A 49 -12.77 3.78 6.72
CA GLY A 49 -13.43 4.56 7.77
C GLY A 49 -12.47 5.49 8.50
N ALA A 50 -11.27 5.03 8.84
CA ALA A 50 -10.24 5.85 9.49
C ALA A 50 -9.78 7.02 8.59
N LEU A 51 -9.63 6.77 7.28
CA LEU A 51 -9.17 7.77 6.32
C LEU A 51 -10.24 8.80 5.93
N THR A 52 -11.51 8.40 5.91
CA THR A 52 -12.58 9.21 5.29
C THR A 52 -13.70 9.61 6.25
N GLY A 53 -13.86 8.91 7.37
CA GLY A 53 -15.02 9.01 8.25
C GLY A 53 -16.31 8.41 7.66
N LEU A 54 -16.22 7.69 6.53
CA LEU A 54 -17.35 7.13 5.81
C LEU A 54 -17.41 5.60 5.92
N VAL A 55 -18.55 5.03 5.56
CA VAL A 55 -18.70 3.57 5.41
C VAL A 55 -18.26 3.15 4.01
N LEU A 56 -17.41 2.13 3.93
CA LEU A 56 -16.97 1.56 2.66
C LEU A 56 -18.17 0.90 1.95
N PRO A 57 -18.53 1.29 0.72
CA PRO A 57 -19.58 0.60 -0.03
C PRO A 57 -19.14 -0.82 -0.39
N GLU A 58 -20.08 -1.78 -0.39
CA GLU A 58 -19.82 -3.20 -0.67
C GLU A 58 -19.18 -3.47 -2.05
N GLN A 59 -19.31 -2.52 -2.98
CA GLN A 59 -18.64 -2.55 -4.27
C GLN A 59 -18.10 -1.16 -4.63
N ALA A 60 -16.85 -1.10 -5.04
CA ALA A 60 -16.23 0.13 -5.52
C ALA A 60 -16.99 0.71 -6.74
N PRO A 61 -17.23 2.02 -6.81
CA PRO A 61 -17.98 2.64 -7.90
C PRO A 61 -17.21 2.51 -9.22
N SER A 62 -17.94 2.24 -10.31
CA SER A 62 -17.38 1.96 -11.65
C SER A 62 -16.52 3.07 -12.26
N ARG A 63 -16.61 4.30 -11.72
CA ARG A 63 -15.85 5.47 -12.16
C ARG A 63 -14.40 5.48 -11.65
N GLU A 64 -14.09 4.72 -10.61
CA GLU A 64 -12.73 4.62 -10.10
C GLU A 64 -11.88 3.78 -11.04
N ARG A 65 -10.72 4.32 -11.42
CA ARG A 65 -9.70 3.57 -12.14
C ARG A 65 -8.55 3.31 -11.19
N ARG A 66 -8.07 2.07 -11.20
CA ARG A 66 -6.89 1.65 -10.46
C ARG A 66 -5.90 1.07 -11.46
N SER A 67 -4.63 1.32 -11.23
CA SER A 67 -3.52 0.72 -11.94
C SER A 67 -2.43 0.56 -10.89
N LEU A 68 -1.78 -0.59 -10.90
CA LEU A 68 -0.58 -0.86 -10.14
C LEU A 68 0.62 -0.46 -10.99
N ASP A 69 1.69 0.02 -10.38
CA ASP A 69 2.90 0.33 -11.14
C ASP A 69 3.45 -0.91 -11.84
N VAL A 70 3.56 -2.03 -11.12
CA VAL A 70 3.98 -3.33 -11.68
C VAL A 70 3.30 -4.51 -10.96
N LEU A 71 2.85 -5.48 -11.73
CA LEU A 71 2.50 -6.82 -11.26
C LEU A 71 3.58 -7.82 -11.69
N LEU A 72 4.12 -8.56 -10.72
CA LEU A 72 5.06 -9.65 -10.95
C LEU A 72 4.35 -10.99 -10.80
N THR A 73 4.49 -11.87 -11.78
CA THR A 73 4.01 -13.26 -11.71
C THR A 73 5.19 -14.22 -11.81
N TYR A 74 5.44 -14.98 -10.73
CA TYR A 74 6.54 -15.94 -10.67
C TYR A 74 6.14 -17.30 -11.30
N GLU A 75 7.12 -18.14 -11.65
CA GLU A 75 6.89 -19.45 -12.30
C GLU A 75 5.94 -20.38 -11.50
N ASN A 76 5.90 -20.24 -10.17
CA ASN A 76 5.00 -21.01 -9.31
C ASN A 76 3.56 -20.45 -9.25
N GLY A 77 3.25 -19.42 -10.04
CA GLY A 77 1.96 -18.73 -10.05
C GLY A 77 1.76 -17.73 -8.92
N GLN A 78 2.75 -17.53 -8.03
CA GLN A 78 2.67 -16.51 -7.00
C GLN A 78 2.73 -15.13 -7.66
N GLN A 79 1.87 -14.22 -7.18
CA GLN A 79 1.86 -12.83 -7.64
C GLN A 79 2.38 -11.89 -6.54
N GLN A 80 3.09 -10.86 -6.95
CA GLN A 80 3.55 -9.78 -6.08
C GLN A 80 3.32 -8.43 -6.76
N ILE A 81 2.81 -7.48 -5.99
CA ILE A 81 2.64 -6.09 -6.41
C ILE A 81 3.91 -5.32 -6.05
N LEU A 82 4.39 -4.49 -6.97
CA LEU A 82 5.46 -3.53 -6.73
C LEU A 82 4.94 -2.13 -7.08
N GLU A 83 4.97 -1.23 -6.10
CA GLU A 83 4.63 0.18 -6.23
C GLU A 83 5.88 1.03 -5.94
N VAL A 84 6.11 2.06 -6.74
CA VAL A 84 7.25 2.98 -6.59
C VAL A 84 6.80 4.24 -5.87
N ASP A 85 6.88 4.20 -4.53
CA ASP A 85 6.53 5.35 -3.69
C ASP A 85 7.66 6.40 -3.64
N GLU A 86 7.49 7.52 -4.33
CA GLU A 86 8.29 8.74 -4.12
C GLU A 86 7.87 9.56 -2.88
N LYS A 87 8.63 10.62 -2.54
CA LYS A 87 8.46 11.44 -1.31
C LYS A 87 7.02 11.89 -1.05
N GLN A 88 6.25 12.22 -2.09
CA GLN A 88 4.87 12.67 -1.97
C GLN A 88 3.90 11.62 -1.42
N HIS A 89 4.28 10.34 -1.40
CA HIS A 89 3.44 9.25 -0.92
C HIS A 89 3.57 9.00 0.60
N PHE A 90 4.61 9.58 1.24
CA PHE A 90 4.84 9.49 2.68
C PHE A 90 4.03 10.55 3.42
N THR A 91 2.76 10.26 3.66
CA THR A 91 1.77 11.19 4.23
C THR A 91 1.18 10.64 5.54
N ALA A 92 0.57 11.51 6.37
CA ALA A 92 -0.15 11.07 7.57
C ALA A 92 -1.24 10.02 7.26
N ALA A 93 -1.90 10.13 6.10
CA ALA A 93 -2.85 9.11 5.63
C ALA A 93 -2.17 7.74 5.38
N ARG A 94 -0.94 7.72 4.86
CA ARG A 94 -0.17 6.48 4.70
C ARG A 94 0.22 5.88 6.05
N ALA A 95 0.62 6.70 7.02
CA ALA A 95 0.91 6.23 8.37
C ALA A 95 -0.35 5.58 9.00
N LEU A 96 -1.48 6.29 8.98
CA LEU A 96 -2.75 5.79 9.50
C LEU A 96 -3.20 4.48 8.82
N THR A 97 -2.99 4.36 7.51
CA THR A 97 -3.26 3.13 6.77
C THR A 97 -2.45 1.96 7.31
N LEU A 98 -1.14 2.15 7.53
CA LEU A 98 -0.24 1.11 8.03
C LEU A 98 -0.52 0.74 9.49
N GLU A 99 -0.94 1.70 10.33
CA GLU A 99 -1.36 1.43 11.71
C GLU A 99 -2.58 0.50 11.80
N CYS A 100 -3.44 0.55 10.78
CA CYS A 100 -4.63 -0.29 10.69
C CYS A 100 -4.35 -1.71 10.16
N TYR A 101 -3.12 -2.02 9.75
CA TYR A 101 -2.80 -3.35 9.24
C TYR A 101 -2.82 -4.38 10.38
N PRO A 102 -3.42 -5.57 10.17
CA PRO A 102 -3.39 -6.63 11.16
C PRO A 102 -1.96 -7.04 11.52
N ALA A 103 -1.76 -7.40 12.78
CA ALA A 103 -0.49 -7.94 13.24
C ALA A 103 -0.10 -9.17 12.41
N GLY A 104 1.15 -9.22 11.96
CA GLY A 104 1.69 -10.35 11.20
C GLY A 104 1.42 -10.34 9.70
N VAL A 105 0.76 -9.31 9.16
CA VAL A 105 0.71 -9.11 7.70
C VAL A 105 2.14 -8.98 7.16
N LYS A 106 2.47 -9.86 6.20
CA LYS A 106 3.78 -9.84 5.54
C LYS A 106 3.78 -8.77 4.45
N LEU A 107 4.57 -7.71 4.67
CA LEU A 107 4.80 -6.67 3.67
C LEU A 107 6.15 -6.90 2.99
N GLY A 108 6.26 -6.44 1.74
CA GLY A 108 7.53 -6.40 1.01
C GLY A 108 8.50 -5.31 1.52
N PHE A 109 8.15 -4.60 2.59
CA PHE A 109 8.91 -3.50 3.17
C PHE A 109 8.74 -3.42 4.69
N ASP A 110 9.60 -2.64 5.37
CA ASP A 110 9.55 -2.40 6.81
C ASP A 110 8.47 -1.35 7.15
N ALA A 111 7.31 -1.81 7.61
CA ALA A 111 6.19 -0.93 7.97
C ALA A 111 6.60 0.19 8.94
N SER A 112 7.46 -0.10 9.92
CA SER A 112 7.86 0.87 10.95
C SER A 112 8.70 2.00 10.35
N ARG A 113 9.59 1.68 9.41
CA ARG A 113 10.36 2.71 8.68
C ARG A 113 9.47 3.56 7.77
N TRP A 114 8.48 2.94 7.12
CA TRP A 114 7.55 3.66 6.25
C TRP A 114 6.63 4.59 7.05
N MET A 115 6.09 4.13 8.19
CA MET A 115 5.32 4.96 9.12
C MET A 115 6.15 6.12 9.65
N ALA A 116 7.35 5.85 10.15
CA ALA A 116 8.24 6.90 10.63
C ALA A 116 8.52 7.94 9.55
N SER A 117 8.71 7.54 8.29
CA SER A 117 8.95 8.46 7.17
C SER A 117 7.72 9.28 6.79
N SER A 118 6.52 8.82 7.14
CA SER A 118 5.23 9.43 6.80
C SER A 118 4.69 10.39 7.86
N ILE A 119 5.30 10.40 9.06
CA ILE A 119 4.96 11.31 10.16
C ILE A 119 5.86 12.56 10.08
N PRO A 120 5.30 13.79 10.08
CA PRO A 120 6.08 15.03 10.13
C PRO A 120 7.05 15.04 11.32
N SER A 121 8.22 15.65 11.14
CA SER A 121 9.27 15.71 12.17
C SER A 121 8.82 16.34 13.49
N ASP A 122 7.77 17.18 13.48
CA ASP A 122 7.29 17.88 14.67
C ASP A 122 6.55 16.95 15.66
N GLU A 123 5.93 15.85 15.20
CA GLU A 123 5.21 14.90 16.05
C GLU A 123 6.09 13.78 16.63
N ARG A 124 7.25 13.50 16.00
CA ARG A 124 8.23 12.51 16.52
C ARG A 124 8.83 12.92 17.87
N SER A 125 8.79 14.22 18.16
CA SER A 125 9.33 14.85 19.36
C SER A 125 8.46 14.62 20.61
N ASP A 126 7.16 14.37 20.44
CA ASP A 126 6.21 14.38 21.57
C ASP A 126 6.10 13.00 22.25
N SER A 127 6.22 11.90 21.49
CA SER A 127 6.31 10.55 22.06
C SER A 127 7.59 10.33 22.89
N SER A 128 8.67 11.07 22.61
CA SER A 128 9.92 11.00 23.37
C SER A 128 9.85 11.74 24.73
N ARG A 129 8.89 12.66 24.91
CA ARG A 129 8.72 13.42 26.16
C ARG A 129 7.88 12.68 27.20
N ARG A 130 6.97 11.79 26.79
CA ARG A 130 6.11 11.05 27.72
C ARG A 130 6.81 9.94 28.50
N ILE A 131 7.99 9.49 28.08
CA ILE A 131 8.74 8.40 28.74
C ILE A 131 9.66 8.91 29.86
N ARG A 132 9.82 10.23 30.04
CA ARG A 132 10.74 10.83 31.04
C ARG A 132 10.04 11.51 32.22
N SER A 133 8.79 11.14 32.51
CA SER A 133 8.04 11.67 33.66
C SER A 133 7.56 10.54 34.55
N ASP A 134 8.51 9.83 35.17
CA ASP A 134 8.34 9.05 36.40
C ASP A 134 9.43 9.49 37.39
#